data_AF-A0A521XAS9-F1
#
_entry.id   AF-A0A521XAS9-F1
#
_cell.length_a   1.000
_cell.length_b   1.000
_cell.length_c   1.000
_cell.angle_alpha   90.00
_cell.angle_beta   90.00
_cell.angle_gamma   90.00
#
_symmetry.space_group_name_H-M   'P 1'
#
loop_
_entity.id
_entity.type
_entity.pdbx_description
1 polymer ?
#
loop_
_entity_poly.entity_id
_entity_poly.type
_entity_poly.pdbx_seq_one_letter_code
_entity_poly.pdbx_strand_id
1 'polypeptide(L)'
;MIGLIRADDLDRWASRITSAPEFPRLVRRLVHSTGRGLQKVDFPADEAIRLAGWDGKVFADEASPFVPAGYSAWELGSSQDPRAKANEDYKKRTD
;
A
#
# COMPACT_ATOMS: atom_id res chain seq x y z
N MET A 1 22.96 -5.89 -13.83
CA MET A 1 22.21 -6.94 -13.14
C MET A 1 21.52 -6.29 -11.96
N ILE A 2 20.19 -6.18 -11.96
CA ILE A 2 19.47 -5.66 -10.80
C ILE A 2 19.56 -6.77 -9.74
N GLY A 3 20.28 -6.52 -8.65
CA GLY A 3 20.41 -7.49 -7.56
C GLY A 3 19.05 -7.77 -6.92
N LEU A 4 18.91 -8.92 -6.28
CA LEU A 4 17.74 -9.21 -5.44
C LEU A 4 17.67 -8.18 -4.31
N ILE A 5 16.48 -7.63 -4.09
CA ILE A 5 16.19 -6.72 -2.96
C ILE A 5 16.27 -7.50 -1.65
N ARG A 6 16.99 -6.95 -0.67
CA ARG A 6 17.11 -7.50 0.68
C ARG A 6 16.20 -6.72 1.65
N ALA A 7 15.97 -7.30 2.82
CA ALA A 7 15.26 -6.61 3.91
C ALA A 7 15.92 -5.25 4.25
N ASP A 8 17.25 -5.21 4.36
CA ASP A 8 18.00 -3.97 4.65
C ASP A 8 17.81 -2.89 3.56
N ASP A 9 17.59 -3.26 2.29
CA ASP A 9 17.29 -2.29 1.24
C ASP A 9 15.91 -1.64 1.45
N LEU A 10 14.93 -2.44 1.89
CA LEU A 10 13.59 -1.96 2.22
C LEU A 10 13.60 -1.09 3.48
N ASP A 11 14.34 -1.47 4.51
CA ASP A 11 14.48 -0.70 5.75
C ASP A 11 15.13 0.67 5.47
N ARG A 12 16.20 0.68 4.66
CA ARG A 12 16.88 1.91 4.23
C ARG A 12 16.02 2.77 3.32
N TRP A 13 15.14 2.19 2.51
CA TRP A 13 14.19 2.95 1.70
C TRP A 13 13.09 3.54 2.58
N ALA A 14 12.50 2.74 3.47
CA ALA A 14 11.42 3.15 4.38
C ALA A 14 11.82 4.34 5.27
N SER A 15 13.09 4.42 5.69
CA SER A 15 13.60 5.53 6.50
C SER A 15 13.77 6.85 5.75
N ARG A 16 13.66 6.87 4.40
CA ARG A 16 13.73 8.11 3.61
C ARG A 16 12.41 8.85 3.65
N ILE A 17 12.47 10.18 3.66
CA ILE A 17 11.28 11.03 3.54
C ILE A 17 10.50 10.81 2.24
N THR A 18 11.17 10.32 1.19
CA THR A 18 10.53 10.02 -0.09
C THR A 18 9.73 8.72 -0.08
N SER A 19 9.91 7.85 0.93
CA SER A 19 9.22 6.55 0.98
C SER A 19 7.71 6.71 1.06
N ALA A 20 7.22 7.61 1.92
CA ALA A 20 5.79 7.85 2.12
C ALA A 20 5.06 8.23 0.82
N PRO A 21 5.50 9.23 0.02
CA PRO A 21 4.86 9.54 -1.26
C PRO A 21 5.10 8.51 -2.37
N GLU A 22 6.18 7.72 -2.29
CA GLU A 22 6.51 6.68 -3.28
C GLU A 22 5.72 5.38 -3.04
N PHE A 23 5.42 5.05 -1.79
CA PHE A 23 4.89 3.74 -1.41
C PHE A 23 3.52 3.42 -2.04
N PRO A 24 2.51 4.31 -1.97
CA PRO A 24 1.23 4.06 -2.64
C PRO A 24 1.39 3.90 -4.17
N ARG A 25 2.32 4.63 -4.78
CA ARG A 25 2.60 4.50 -6.22
C ARG A 25 3.22 3.14 -6.56
N LEU A 26 4.13 2.65 -5.73
CA LEU A 26 4.73 1.33 -5.89
C LEU A 26 3.65 0.25 -5.76
N VAL A 27 2.82 0.30 -4.72
CA VAL A 27 1.71 -0.65 -4.52
C VAL A 27 0.72 -0.59 -5.68
N ARG A 28 0.36 0.61 -6.16
CA ARG A 28 -0.50 0.77 -7.35
C ARG A 28 0.05 0.04 -8.57
N ARG A 29 1.36 0.15 -8.82
CA ARG A 29 2.02 -0.54 -9.94
C ARG A 29 1.99 -2.06 -9.75
N LEU A 30 2.22 -2.54 -8.53
CA LEU A 30 2.18 -3.95 -8.20
C LEU A 30 0.77 -4.52 -8.39
N VAL A 31 -0.26 -3.85 -7.85
CA VAL A 31 -1.67 -4.21 -8.02
C VAL A 31 -2.04 -4.32 -9.49
N HIS A 32 -1.70 -3.33 -10.32
CA HIS A 32 -1.94 -3.41 -11.77
C HIS A 32 -1.18 -4.54 -12.47
N SER A 33 -0.02 -4.92 -11.95
CA SER A 33 0.81 -5.97 -12.56
C SER A 33 0.41 -7.40 -12.16
N THR A 34 -0.20 -7.58 -10.98
CA THR A 34 -0.49 -8.91 -10.41
C THR A 34 -1.96 -9.19 -10.18
N GLY A 35 -2.80 -8.15 -10.16
CA GLY A 35 -4.24 -8.26 -9.97
C GLY A 35 -4.95 -8.88 -11.18
N ARG A 36 -6.16 -9.38 -10.94
CA ARG A 36 -7.07 -9.95 -11.96
C ARG A 36 -8.43 -9.30 -11.83
N GLY A 37 -9.16 -9.16 -12.95
CA GLY A 37 -10.49 -8.55 -12.96
C GLY A 37 -10.56 -7.16 -12.30
N LEU A 38 -9.48 -6.36 -12.37
CA LEU A 38 -9.43 -5.05 -11.70
C LEU A 38 -10.40 -4.06 -12.36
N GLN A 39 -11.35 -3.56 -11.59
CA GLN A 39 -12.35 -2.59 -12.03
C GLN A 39 -12.03 -1.18 -11.54
N LYS A 40 -11.48 -1.06 -10.34
CA LYS A 40 -11.07 0.21 -9.75
C LYS A 40 -9.82 0.05 -8.91
N VAL A 41 -8.86 0.95 -9.07
CA VAL A 41 -7.59 0.96 -8.33
C VAL A 41 -7.25 2.40 -7.98
N ASP A 42 -7.49 2.79 -6.73
CA ASP A 42 -7.13 4.09 -6.19
C ASP A 42 -6.01 3.92 -5.17
N PHE A 43 -4.88 4.58 -5.39
CA PHE A 43 -3.78 4.71 -4.42
C PHE A 43 -3.22 6.14 -4.55
N PRO A 44 -3.73 7.11 -3.78
CA PRO A 44 -3.22 8.48 -3.77
C PRO A 44 -1.73 8.49 -3.41
N ALA A 45 -0.92 9.16 -4.22
CA ALA A 45 0.53 9.20 -4.06
C ALA A 45 1.06 10.63 -4.19
N ASP A 46 2.37 10.83 -4.00
CA ASP A 46 2.98 12.17 -3.94
C ASP A 46 2.31 13.05 -2.90
N GLU A 47 1.85 14.21 -3.34
CA GLU A 47 1.15 15.21 -2.55
C GLU A 47 -0.23 14.74 -2.09
N ALA A 48 -0.83 13.78 -2.81
CA ALA A 48 -2.16 13.28 -2.53
C ALA A 48 -2.21 12.38 -1.29
N ILE A 49 -1.05 11.96 -0.73
CA ILE A 49 -1.00 11.25 0.56
C ILE A 49 -1.50 12.13 1.72
N ARG A 50 -1.61 13.44 1.52
CA ARG A 50 -2.15 14.39 2.51
C ARG A 50 -3.68 14.40 2.53
N LEU A 51 -4.34 13.74 1.57
CA LEU A 51 -5.79 13.64 1.55
C LEU A 51 -6.26 12.68 2.64
N ALA A 52 -7.34 13.05 3.32
CA ALA A 52 -7.99 12.15 4.26
C ALA A 52 -8.64 10.98 3.53
N GLY A 53 -8.62 9.79 4.15
CA GLY A 53 -9.20 8.59 3.57
C GLY A 53 -8.31 7.39 3.78
N TRP A 54 -8.52 6.36 2.97
CA TRP A 54 -7.67 5.17 2.88
C TRP A 54 -6.48 5.44 1.95
N ASP A 55 -5.32 4.86 2.25
CA ASP A 55 -4.14 4.94 1.38
C ASP A 55 -4.32 4.17 0.06
N GLY A 56 -5.20 3.17 0.07
CA GLY A 56 -5.57 2.44 -1.14
C GLY A 56 -6.97 1.86 -1.09
N LYS A 57 -7.63 1.78 -2.25
CA LYS A 57 -8.89 1.09 -2.46
C LYS A 57 -8.85 0.36 -3.78
N VAL A 58 -9.23 -0.91 -3.78
CA VAL A 58 -9.35 -1.72 -4.99
C VAL A 58 -10.72 -2.37 -5.03
N PHE A 59 -11.33 -2.37 -6.21
CA PHE A 59 -12.45 -3.25 -6.53
C PHE A 59 -12.02 -4.18 -7.67
N ALA A 60 -12.12 -5.49 -7.44
CA ALA A 60 -11.75 -6.52 -8.40
C ALA A 60 -12.81 -7.61 -8.45
N ASP A 61 -13.17 -8.08 -9.65
CA ASP A 61 -14.17 -9.16 -9.80
C ASP A 61 -13.57 -10.55 -9.55
N GLU A 62 -12.24 -10.65 -9.62
CA GLU A 62 -11.51 -11.91 -9.44
C GLU A 62 -10.45 -11.78 -8.36
N ALA A 63 -10.26 -12.85 -7.61
CA ALA A 63 -9.15 -12.95 -6.67
C ALA A 63 -7.85 -13.27 -7.43
N SER A 64 -6.78 -12.61 -7.02
CA SER A 64 -5.40 -12.97 -7.31
C SER A 64 -4.70 -13.36 -6.00
N PRO A 65 -3.47 -13.91 -6.03
CA PRO A 65 -2.74 -14.21 -4.79
C PRO A 65 -2.49 -13.00 -3.87
N PHE A 66 -2.59 -11.76 -4.38
CA PHE A 66 -2.25 -10.54 -3.63
C PHE A 66 -3.41 -9.54 -3.49
N VAL A 67 -4.49 -9.73 -4.26
CA VAL A 67 -5.65 -8.84 -4.28
C VAL A 67 -6.91 -9.71 -4.26
N PRO A 68 -7.77 -9.59 -3.23
CA PRO A 68 -9.00 -10.37 -3.15
C PRO A 68 -10.06 -9.89 -4.15
N ALA A 69 -11.03 -10.75 -4.46
CA ALA A 69 -12.25 -10.33 -5.13
C ALA A 69 -13.10 -9.44 -4.21
N GLY A 70 -13.90 -8.56 -4.81
CA GLY A 70 -14.68 -7.54 -4.12
C GLY A 70 -13.88 -6.29 -3.78
N TYR A 71 -14.34 -5.56 -2.76
CA TYR A 71 -13.68 -4.36 -2.27
C TYR A 71 -12.57 -4.71 -1.28
N SER A 72 -11.40 -4.13 -1.46
CA SER A 72 -10.32 -4.09 -0.47
C SER A 72 -9.91 -2.65 -0.18
N ALA A 73 -9.66 -2.37 1.09
CA ALA A 73 -9.12 -1.10 1.58
C ALA A 73 -7.73 -1.35 2.19
N TRP A 74 -6.83 -0.40 2.00
CA TRP A 74 -5.41 -0.53 2.33
C TRP A 74 -4.97 0.71 3.12
N GLU A 75 -4.19 0.46 4.17
CA GLU A 75 -3.41 1.46 4.92
C GLU A 75 -1.94 1.12 4.72
N LEU A 76 -1.11 2.12 4.44
CA LEU A 76 0.30 1.99 4.07
C LEU A 76 1.13 2.96 4.91
N GLY A 77 2.23 2.46 5.48
CA GLY A 77 3.12 3.30 6.27
C GLY A 77 4.53 2.74 6.38
N SER A 78 5.48 3.62 6.65
CA SER A 78 6.90 3.30 6.89
C SER A 78 7.30 3.56 8.35
N SER A 79 6.35 3.45 9.28
CA SER A 79 6.58 3.60 10.72
C SER A 79 7.68 2.66 11.21
N GLN A 80 8.57 3.16 12.07
CA GLN A 80 9.56 2.35 12.78
C GLN A 80 8.94 1.45 13.86
N ASP A 81 7.69 1.70 14.23
CA ASP A 81 6.85 0.78 15.02
C ASP A 81 5.62 0.38 14.20
N PRO A 82 5.75 -0.60 13.28
CA PRO A 82 4.67 -1.02 12.41
C PRO A 82 3.54 -1.72 13.19
N ARG A 83 3.85 -2.36 14.33
CA ARG A 83 2.85 -3.06 15.14
C ARG A 83 1.90 -2.08 15.80
N ALA A 84 2.43 -1.07 16.49
CA ALA A 84 1.60 -0.07 17.13
C ALA A 84 0.74 0.65 16.08
N LYS A 85 1.35 1.04 14.96
CA LYS A 85 0.67 1.77 13.88
C LYS A 85 -0.45 0.96 13.23
N ALA A 86 -0.19 -0.30 12.85
CA ALA A 86 -1.20 -1.16 12.24
C ALA A 86 -2.41 -1.38 13.16
N ASN A 87 -2.19 -1.54 14.47
CA ASN A 87 -3.28 -1.70 15.43
C ASN A 87 -4.10 -0.41 15.61
N GLU A 88 -3.43 0.75 15.64
CA GLU A 88 -4.10 2.05 15.70
C GLU A 88 -4.99 2.28 14.46
N ASP A 89 -4.42 2.03 13.27
CA ASP A 89 -5.13 2.20 12.01
C ASP A 89 -6.30 1.22 11.90
N TYR A 90 -6.13 -0.03 12.34
CA TYR A 90 -7.24 -0.99 12.37
C TYR A 90 -8.39 -0.51 13.27
N LYS A 91 -8.10 -0.11 14.51
CA LYS A 91 -9.12 0.39 15.46
C LYS A 91 -9.88 1.58 14.90
N LYS A 92 -9.18 2.54 14.31
CA LYS A 92 -9.77 3.73 13.66
C LYS A 92 -10.81 3.39 12.58
N ARG A 93 -10.77 2.17 12.03
CA ARG A 93 -11.62 1.72 10.93
C ARG A 93 -12.73 0.78 11.36
N THR A 94 -12.67 0.27 12.58
CA THR A 94 -13.66 -0.64 13.15
C THR A 94 -14.50 -0.03 14.25
N ASP A 95 -14.00 1.03 14.90
CA ASP A 95 -14.69 1.79 15.95
C ASP A 95 -15.44 2.99 15.35
#